data_AF-A0A929UKS3-F1
#
_entry.id   AF-A0A929UKS3-F1
#
_cell.length_a   1.000
_cell.length_b   1.000
_cell.length_c   1.000
_cell.angle_alpha   90.00
_cell.angle_beta   90.00
_cell.angle_gamma   90.00
#
_symmetry.space_group_name_H-M   'P 1'
#
loop_
_entity.id
_entity.type
_entity.pdbx_description
1 polymer ?
#
loop_
_entity_poly.entity_id
_entity_poly.type
_entity_poly.pdbx_seq_one_letter_code
_entity_poly.pdbx_strand_id
1 'polypeptide(L)'
;MLLADASLYCWNHRAVLALPVDAFTLPLELSFHDWGRMLAALRGFERKSNFPKRSYEIPVYGNAPMMVSANCVKNTVSGCSGRRGECYRERIFMKDRTDRQLPVTCECRYRYNIIENALPTSLHKQLFAIRKSFPDAGLRLAFTGEREDECERVCSLFHEVESGREPSSGEETFAYTTGRYRKSTE
;
A
#
# COMPACT_ATOMS: atom_id res chain seq x y z
N MET A 1 -17.29 -1.50 11.64
CA MET A 1 -16.52 -0.75 10.64
C MET A 1 -15.97 -1.73 9.62
N LEU A 2 -16.49 -1.72 8.40
CA LEU A 2 -15.99 -2.48 7.26
C LEU A 2 -15.09 -1.56 6.42
N LEU A 3 -13.83 -1.95 6.26
CA LEU A 3 -12.80 -1.22 5.51
C LEU A 3 -12.50 -1.93 4.20
N ALA A 4 -12.68 -1.26 3.07
CA ALA A 4 -12.23 -1.73 1.76
C ALA A 4 -10.72 -1.50 1.60
N ASP A 5 -9.94 -2.57 1.41
CA ASP A 5 -8.50 -2.44 1.13
C ASP A 5 -8.25 -1.90 -0.29
N ALA A 6 -7.03 -1.44 -0.57
CA ALA A 6 -6.62 -0.88 -1.86
C ALA A 6 -6.74 -1.89 -3.02
N SER A 7 -6.75 -3.20 -2.71
CA SER A 7 -7.00 -4.25 -3.69
C SER A 7 -8.46 -4.34 -4.15
N LEU A 8 -9.39 -3.78 -3.38
CA LEU A 8 -10.78 -3.62 -3.81
C LEU A 8 -10.89 -2.38 -4.69
N TYR A 9 -11.51 -2.52 -5.86
CA TYR A 9 -11.54 -1.46 -6.88
C TYR A 9 -12.23 -0.17 -6.38
N CYS A 10 -11.44 0.74 -5.81
CA CYS A 10 -11.87 2.02 -5.25
C CYS A 10 -11.29 3.22 -6.03
N TRP A 11 -11.14 3.10 -7.35
CA TRP A 11 -10.41 4.08 -8.17
C TRP A 11 -11.16 5.36 -8.49
N ASN A 12 -12.44 5.46 -8.11
CA ASN A 12 -13.23 6.67 -8.26
C ASN A 12 -14.37 6.72 -7.23
N HIS A 13 -14.97 7.90 -7.08
CA HIS A 13 -16.04 8.14 -6.10
C HIS A 13 -17.27 7.24 -6.33
N ARG A 14 -17.63 6.92 -7.59
CA ARG A 14 -18.79 6.05 -7.87
C ARG A 14 -18.56 4.62 -7.42
N ALA A 15 -17.35 4.10 -7.64
CA ALA A 15 -16.97 2.77 -7.18
C ALA A 15 -17.07 2.67 -5.65
N VAL A 16 -16.56 3.66 -4.92
CA VAL A 16 -16.68 3.73 -3.46
C VAL A 16 -18.15 3.82 -3.00
N LEU A 17 -18.98 4.62 -3.68
CA LEU A 17 -20.40 4.75 -3.33
C LEU A 17 -21.19 3.46 -3.54
N ALA A 18 -20.81 2.64 -4.53
CA ALA A 18 -21.44 1.35 -4.81
C ALA A 18 -21.06 0.25 -3.81
N LEU A 19 -20.00 0.45 -3.02
CA LEU A 19 -19.55 -0.51 -2.04
C LEU A 19 -20.25 -0.30 -0.69
N PRO A 20 -20.74 -1.38 -0.05
CA PRO A 20 -21.37 -1.32 1.27
C PRO A 20 -20.32 -1.27 2.38
N VAL A 21 -19.40 -0.30 2.33
CA VAL A 21 -18.27 -0.15 3.25
C VAL A 21 -18.32 1.17 4.01
N ASP A 22 -17.82 1.15 5.24
CA ASP A 22 -17.75 2.31 6.13
C ASP A 22 -16.51 3.16 5.86
N ALA A 23 -15.42 2.51 5.42
CA ALA A 23 -14.16 3.14 5.12
C ALA A 23 -13.46 2.49 3.92
N PHE A 24 -12.45 3.15 3.36
CA PHE A 24 -11.65 2.60 2.27
C PHE A 24 -10.20 3.09 2.29
N THR A 25 -9.28 2.26 1.80
CA THR A 25 -7.89 2.62 1.55
C THR A 25 -7.79 3.31 0.20
N LEU A 26 -7.08 4.44 0.12
CA LEU A 26 -6.85 5.12 -1.15
C LEU A 26 -6.00 4.22 -2.08
N PRO A 27 -6.41 4.08 -3.36
CA PRO A 27 -5.69 3.22 -4.30
C PRO A 27 -4.28 3.74 -4.57
N LEU A 28 -3.32 2.81 -4.60
CA LEU A 28 -1.90 3.07 -4.89
C LEU A 28 -1.67 3.48 -6.35
N GLU A 29 -2.65 3.23 -7.22
CA GLU A 29 -2.61 3.51 -8.65
C GLU A 29 -2.93 4.98 -8.98
N LEU A 30 -3.53 5.71 -8.05
CA LEU A 30 -3.90 7.10 -8.22
C LEU A 30 -2.76 8.03 -7.76
N SER A 31 -2.63 9.17 -8.43
CA SER A 31 -1.71 10.24 -8.00
C SER A 31 -2.31 11.06 -6.85
N PHE A 32 -1.49 11.89 -6.21
CA PHE A 32 -1.94 12.82 -5.17
C PHE A 32 -3.10 13.72 -5.64
N HIS A 33 -3.02 14.21 -6.88
CA HIS A 33 -4.06 15.04 -7.46
C HIS A 33 -5.35 14.26 -7.73
N ASP A 34 -5.23 13.01 -8.20
CA ASP A 34 -6.38 12.15 -8.46
C ASP A 34 -7.11 11.78 -7.18
N TRP A 35 -6.38 11.52 -6.09
CA TRP A 35 -6.97 11.38 -4.75
C TRP A 35 -7.80 12.61 -4.36
N GLY A 36 -7.25 13.81 -4.56
CA GLY A 36 -7.95 15.07 -4.30
C GLY A 36 -9.25 15.20 -5.10
N ARG A 37 -9.20 14.95 -6.41
CA ARG A 37 -10.38 15.00 -7.29
C ARG A 37 -11.43 13.97 -6.89
N MET A 38 -11.00 12.74 -6.61
CA MET A 38 -11.89 11.65 -6.20
C MET A 38 -12.59 11.98 -4.89
N LEU A 39 -11.85 12.42 -3.87
CA LEU A 39 -12.41 12.74 -2.55
C LEU A 39 -13.33 13.96 -2.61
N ALA A 40 -12.98 15.01 -3.37
CA ALA A 40 -13.85 16.16 -3.57
C ALA A 40 -15.20 15.76 -4.19
N ALA A 41 -15.17 14.90 -5.22
CA ALA A 41 -16.38 14.37 -5.83
C ALA A 41 -17.20 13.53 -4.84
N LEU A 42 -16.56 12.63 -4.09
CA LEU A 42 -17.22 11.79 -3.07
C LEU A 42 -17.94 12.65 -2.02
N ARG A 43 -17.25 13.65 -1.45
CA ARG A 43 -17.81 14.60 -0.48
C ARG A 43 -18.95 15.45 -1.05
N GLY A 44 -18.94 15.70 -2.36
CA GLY A 44 -20.05 16.33 -3.05
C GLY A 44 -21.33 15.47 -3.05
N PHE A 45 -21.18 14.17 -3.27
CA PHE A 45 -22.30 13.22 -3.28
C PHE A 45 -22.82 12.87 -1.89
N GLU A 46 -21.93 12.68 -0.92
CA GLU A 46 -22.28 12.41 0.47
C GLU A 46 -23.16 13.52 1.06
N ARG A 47 -22.84 14.79 0.75
CA ARG A 47 -23.67 15.94 1.16
C ARG A 47 -25.03 16.00 0.49
N LYS A 48 -25.14 15.61 -0.79
CA LYS A 48 -26.38 15.75 -1.58
C LYS A 48 -27.39 14.64 -1.34
N SER A 49 -26.92 13.42 -1.07
CA SER A 49 -27.77 12.22 -1.15
C SER A 49 -27.99 11.52 0.20
N ASN A 50 -27.69 12.21 1.30
CA ASN A 50 -27.80 11.68 2.67
C ASN A 50 -27.01 10.36 2.90
N PHE A 51 -25.94 10.14 2.14
CA PHE A 51 -25.04 9.01 2.40
C PHE A 51 -24.16 9.33 3.62
N PRO A 52 -23.88 8.34 4.47
CA PRO A 52 -22.93 8.53 5.57
C PRO A 52 -21.55 8.90 5.02
N LYS A 53 -20.87 9.83 5.71
CA LYS A 53 -19.49 10.20 5.40
C LYS A 53 -18.60 8.97 5.61
N ARG A 54 -17.90 8.54 4.55
CA ARG A 54 -16.92 7.45 4.64
C ARG A 54 -15.56 7.96 5.08
N SER A 55 -14.96 7.24 6.02
CA SER A 55 -13.56 7.43 6.42
C SER A 55 -12.62 6.86 5.35
N TYR A 56 -11.39 7.33 5.33
CA TYR A 56 -10.39 6.79 4.41
C TYR A 56 -9.00 6.81 5.02
N GLU A 57 -8.16 5.92 4.53
CA GLU A 57 -6.75 5.84 4.90
C GLU A 57 -5.85 5.94 3.67
N ILE A 58 -4.64 6.45 3.87
CA ILE A 58 -3.62 6.60 2.84
C ILE A 58 -2.49 5.62 3.16
N PRO A 59 -2.18 4.67 2.26
CA PRO A 59 -1.01 3.83 2.41
C PRO A 59 0.24 4.68 2.20
N VAL A 60 0.95 4.97 3.28
CA VAL A 60 2.16 5.82 3.27
C VAL A 60 3.45 5.02 3.33
N TYR A 61 3.38 3.73 3.71
CA TYR A 61 4.50 2.81 3.68
C TYR A 61 4.06 1.39 3.29
N GLY A 62 4.92 0.69 2.54
CA GLY A 62 4.83 -0.75 2.32
C GLY A 62 5.17 -1.18 0.90
N ASN A 63 5.44 -2.47 0.72
CA ASN A 63 5.65 -3.07 -0.59
C ASN A 63 4.32 -3.23 -1.34
N ALA A 64 4.09 -2.38 -2.34
CA ALA A 64 2.90 -2.47 -3.16
C ALA A 64 2.92 -3.76 -4.01
N PRO A 65 1.82 -4.53 -4.05
CA PRO A 65 1.73 -5.71 -4.90
C PRO A 65 1.72 -5.26 -6.37
N MET A 66 2.66 -5.79 -7.15
CA MET A 66 2.75 -5.54 -8.59
C MET A 66 1.88 -6.52 -9.37
N MET A 67 1.84 -7.78 -8.92
CA MET A 67 1.10 -8.84 -9.61
C MET A 67 0.66 -9.91 -8.62
N VAL A 68 -0.58 -10.38 -8.77
CA VAL A 68 -1.07 -11.62 -8.15
C VAL A 68 -1.21 -12.66 -9.25
N SER A 69 -0.50 -13.78 -9.12
CA SER A 69 -0.48 -14.83 -10.15
C SER A 69 -0.87 -16.19 -9.58
N ALA A 70 -1.52 -16.99 -10.42
CA ALA A 70 -1.66 -18.42 -10.19
C ALA A 70 -0.36 -19.16 -10.56
N ASN A 71 -0.27 -20.44 -10.19
CA ASN A 71 0.88 -21.33 -10.38
C ASN A 71 2.08 -20.96 -9.49
N CYS A 72 2.40 -21.84 -8.54
CA CYS A 72 3.45 -21.60 -7.54
C CYS A 72 4.83 -21.38 -8.21
N VAL A 73 5.35 -20.16 -8.10
CA VAL A 73 6.65 -19.78 -8.68
C VAL A 73 7.78 -20.60 -8.05
N LYS A 74 7.73 -20.80 -6.73
CA LYS A 74 8.72 -21.62 -6.01
C LYS A 74 8.83 -23.02 -6.60
N ASN A 75 7.68 -23.66 -6.87
CA ASN A 75 7.67 -25.02 -7.43
C ASN A 75 8.41 -25.12 -8.76
N THR A 76 8.33 -24.07 -9.59
CA THR A 76 9.01 -24.02 -10.89
C THR A 76 10.51 -23.76 -10.75
N VAL A 77 10.92 -22.93 -9.80
CA VAL A 77 12.33 -22.46 -9.69
C VAL A 77 13.19 -23.35 -8.79
N SER A 78 12.66 -23.79 -7.66
CA SER A 78 13.43 -24.49 -6.61
C SER A 78 12.70 -25.66 -5.94
N GLY A 79 11.53 -26.03 -6.45
CA GLY A 79 10.74 -27.17 -5.96
C GLY A 79 9.74 -26.82 -4.85
N CYS A 80 8.75 -27.70 -4.66
CA CYS A 80 7.67 -27.49 -3.69
C CYS A 80 8.17 -27.65 -2.25
N SER A 81 7.61 -26.85 -1.32
CA SER A 81 7.79 -27.05 0.12
C SER A 81 7.11 -28.31 0.67
N GLY A 82 6.27 -28.98 -0.12
CA GLY A 82 5.43 -30.10 0.31
C GLY A 82 4.19 -29.70 1.11
N ARG A 83 4.04 -28.43 1.50
CA ARG A 83 2.98 -27.93 2.40
C ARG A 83 1.72 -27.47 1.67
N ARG A 84 1.32 -28.21 0.64
CA ARG A 84 0.21 -27.81 -0.24
C ARG A 84 -1.12 -27.86 0.51
N GLY A 85 -1.90 -26.79 0.45
CA GLY A 85 -3.19 -26.69 1.15
C GLY A 85 -3.09 -26.25 2.61
N GLU A 86 -1.89 -26.17 3.17
CA GLU A 86 -1.64 -25.63 4.51
C GLU A 86 -1.63 -24.11 4.50
N CYS A 87 -1.98 -23.49 5.63
CA CYS A 87 -1.82 -22.05 5.85
C CYS A 87 -0.32 -21.71 6.02
N TYR A 88 0.43 -21.86 4.94
CA TYR A 88 1.86 -21.68 4.89
C TYR A 88 2.24 -20.74 3.76
N ARG A 89 3.07 -19.76 4.10
CA ARG A 89 3.63 -18.79 3.17
C ARG A 89 5.12 -18.93 3.13
N GLU A 90 5.68 -18.81 1.94
CA GLU A 90 7.12 -18.80 1.75
C GLU A 90 7.53 -17.62 0.89
N ARG A 91 8.54 -16.88 1.36
CA ARG A 91 9.06 -15.72 0.65
C ARG A 91 10.31 -16.13 -0.12
N ILE A 92 10.30 -15.89 -1.42
CA ILE A 92 11.46 -16.05 -2.31
C ILE A 92 11.72 -14.73 -3.03
N PHE A 93 12.84 -14.64 -3.72
CA PHE A 93 13.15 -13.49 -4.56
C PHE A 93 13.32 -13.92 -6.01
N MET A 94 12.80 -13.10 -6.91
CA MET A 94 13.01 -13.22 -8.35
C MET A 94 13.80 -12.02 -8.86
N LYS A 95 14.61 -12.21 -9.90
CA LYS A 95 15.29 -11.09 -10.57
C LYS A 95 14.52 -10.67 -11.81
N ASP A 96 14.35 -9.37 -12.01
CA ASP A 96 13.83 -8.83 -13.26
C ASP A 96 14.93 -8.65 -14.32
N ARG A 97 14.56 -8.21 -15.53
CA ARG A 97 15.51 -7.95 -16.62
C ARG A 97 16.53 -6.83 -16.32
N THR A 98 16.28 -6.04 -15.29
CA THR A 98 17.15 -4.95 -14.81
C THR A 98 17.96 -5.37 -13.57
N ASP A 99 17.99 -6.68 -13.28
CA ASP A 99 18.65 -7.30 -12.13
C ASP A 99 18.13 -6.85 -10.76
N ARG A 100 16.91 -6.29 -10.71
CA ARG A 100 16.25 -5.94 -9.45
C ARG A 100 15.62 -7.17 -8.82
N GLN A 101 15.82 -7.30 -7.52
CA GLN A 101 15.21 -8.34 -6.70
C GLN A 101 13.75 -7.96 -6.40
N LEU A 102 12.83 -8.79 -6.85
CA LEU A 102 11.39 -8.71 -6.58
C LEU A 102 11.04 -9.73 -5.50
N PRO A 103 10.52 -9.29 -4.34
CA PRO A 103 9.99 -10.20 -3.34
C PRO A 103 8.75 -10.92 -3.88
N VAL A 104 8.67 -12.23 -3.62
CA VAL A 104 7.54 -13.07 -4.02
C VAL A 104 7.06 -13.86 -2.82
N THR A 105 5.84 -13.60 -2.39
CA THR A 105 5.17 -14.36 -1.34
C THR A 105 4.33 -15.45 -1.99
N CYS A 106 4.74 -16.71 -1.81
CA CYS A 106 4.03 -17.89 -2.30
C CYS A 106 3.04 -18.37 -1.23
N GLU A 107 1.74 -18.31 -1.50
CA GLU A 107 0.67 -18.79 -0.61
C GLU A 107 0.31 -20.25 -0.94
N CYS A 108 0.67 -21.17 -0.05
CA CYS A 108 0.50 -22.60 -0.31
C CYS A 108 -0.93 -23.09 -0.14
N ARG A 109 -1.76 -22.38 0.63
CA ARG A 109 -3.17 -22.77 0.85
C ARG A 109 -3.98 -22.69 -0.44
N TYR A 110 -3.86 -21.56 -1.12
CA TYR A 110 -4.68 -21.23 -2.29
C TYR A 110 -3.90 -21.27 -3.61
N ARG A 111 -2.57 -21.51 -3.55
CA ARG A 111 -1.69 -21.68 -4.72
C ARG A 111 -1.61 -20.44 -5.62
N TYR A 112 -1.53 -19.27 -5.00
CA TYR A 112 -1.21 -18.04 -5.70
C TYR A 112 0.09 -17.45 -5.16
N ASN A 113 0.65 -16.51 -5.91
CA ASN A 113 1.82 -15.74 -5.52
C ASN A 113 1.45 -14.26 -5.52
N ILE A 114 2.02 -13.51 -4.58
CA ILE A 114 2.02 -12.06 -4.58
C ILE A 114 3.44 -11.63 -4.93
N ILE A 115 3.62 -11.06 -6.11
CA ILE A 115 4.87 -10.46 -6.55
C ILE A 115 4.80 -8.98 -6.19
N GLU A 116 5.70 -8.55 -5.33
CA GLU A 116 5.79 -7.19 -4.82
C GLU A 116 6.78 -6.35 -5.62
N ASN A 117 6.62 -5.02 -5.58
CA ASN A 117 7.63 -4.13 -6.12
C ASN A 117 8.97 -4.31 -5.38
N ALA A 118 10.08 -4.11 -6.10
CA ALA A 118 11.44 -4.27 -5.58
C ALA A 118 11.74 -3.40 -4.35
N LEU A 119 11.21 -2.17 -4.33
CA LEU A 119 11.36 -1.22 -3.23
C LEU A 119 10.00 -0.94 -2.58
N PRO A 120 9.95 -0.77 -1.24
CA PRO A 120 8.75 -0.30 -0.59
C PRO A 120 8.38 1.10 -1.06
N THR A 121 7.08 1.38 -1.10
CA THR A 121 6.61 2.75 -1.20
C THR A 121 6.83 3.44 0.15
N SER A 122 7.33 4.67 0.14
CA SER A 122 7.42 5.49 1.35
C SER A 122 7.15 6.95 1.03
N LEU A 123 6.19 7.53 1.78
CA LEU A 123 5.73 8.91 1.62
C LEU A 123 6.10 9.80 2.83
N HIS A 124 7.08 9.40 3.64
CA HIS A 124 7.52 10.16 4.82
C HIS A 124 7.88 11.61 4.47
N LYS A 125 8.63 11.87 3.38
CA LYS A 125 8.97 13.24 2.94
C LYS A 125 7.77 14.04 2.42
N GLN A 126 6.63 13.39 2.18
CA GLN A 126 5.40 13.99 1.67
C GLN A 126 4.32 14.12 2.74
N LEU A 127 4.57 13.64 3.95
CA LEU A 127 3.56 13.54 5.01
C LEU A 127 2.95 14.90 5.36
N PHE A 128 3.76 15.97 5.36
CA PHE A 128 3.29 17.33 5.58
C PHE A 128 2.25 17.78 4.54
N ALA A 129 2.53 17.55 3.25
CA ALA A 129 1.61 17.88 2.17
C ALA A 129 0.34 17.03 2.23
N ILE A 130 0.48 15.74 2.54
CA ILE A 130 -0.65 14.81 2.75
C ILE A 130 -1.54 15.30 3.88
N ARG A 131 -0.99 15.62 5.05
CA ARG A 131 -1.76 16.12 6.20
C ARG A 131 -2.45 17.45 5.90
N LYS A 132 -1.79 18.35 5.17
CA LYS A 132 -2.38 19.63 4.76
C LYS A 132 -3.59 19.45 3.84
N SER A 133 -3.51 18.54 2.86
CA SER A 133 -4.60 18.32 1.90
C SER A 133 -5.67 17.35 2.38
N PHE A 134 -5.30 16.41 3.24
CA PHE A 134 -6.15 15.32 3.72
C PHE A 134 -6.04 15.19 5.26
N PRO A 135 -6.49 16.20 6.03
CA PRO A 135 -6.31 16.23 7.48
C PRO A 135 -6.97 15.05 8.19
N ASP A 136 -8.15 14.63 7.72
CA ASP A 136 -8.96 13.54 8.30
C ASP A 136 -8.45 12.13 7.93
N ALA A 137 -7.38 12.00 7.13
CA ALA A 137 -6.93 10.71 6.64
C ALA A 137 -6.29 9.86 7.74
N GLY A 138 -6.65 8.58 7.81
CA GLY A 138 -5.80 7.58 8.46
C GLY A 138 -4.50 7.40 7.69
N LEU A 139 -3.39 7.16 8.38
CA LEU A 139 -2.13 6.81 7.74
C LEU A 139 -1.86 5.33 7.96
N ARG A 140 -1.60 4.58 6.88
CA ARG A 140 -1.36 3.13 6.95
C ARG A 140 0.10 2.81 6.64
N LEU A 141 0.72 2.10 7.57
CA LEU A 141 1.99 1.41 7.38
C LEU A 141 1.68 -0.08 7.15
N ALA A 142 2.11 -0.63 6.02
CA ALA A 142 1.87 -2.03 5.66
C ALA A 142 3.20 -2.78 5.58
N PHE A 143 3.49 -3.58 6.60
CA PHE A 143 4.65 -4.45 6.66
C PHE A 143 4.32 -5.83 6.07
N THR A 144 5.27 -6.41 5.37
CA THR A 144 5.13 -7.66 4.60
C THR A 144 6.17 -8.71 5.01
N GLY A 145 7.41 -8.29 5.26
CA GLY A 145 8.44 -9.18 5.81
C GLY A 145 9.76 -8.47 6.07
N GLU A 146 9.66 -7.19 6.41
CA GLU A 146 10.62 -6.42 7.16
C GLU A 146 10.88 -7.12 8.51
N ARG A 147 12.11 -7.02 9.01
CA ARG A 147 12.48 -7.51 10.34
C ARG A 147 11.92 -6.60 11.43
N GLU A 148 11.91 -7.09 12.65
CA GLU A 148 11.48 -6.33 13.83
C GLU A 148 12.18 -4.96 13.94
N ASP A 149 13.51 -4.94 13.79
CA ASP A 149 14.31 -3.72 13.85
C ASP A 149 14.02 -2.76 12.68
N GLU A 150 13.66 -3.28 11.52
CA GLU A 150 13.24 -2.47 10.36
C GLU A 150 11.86 -1.86 10.59
N CYS A 151 10.91 -2.64 11.10
CA CYS A 151 9.57 -2.17 11.47
C CYS A 151 9.64 -1.05 12.51
N GLU A 152 10.43 -1.21 13.57
CA GLU A 152 10.59 -0.21 14.62
C GLU A 152 11.16 1.11 14.08
N ARG A 153 12.18 1.03 13.21
CA ARG A 153 12.75 2.21 12.55
C ARG A 153 11.73 2.93 11.69
N VAL A 154 10.95 2.21 10.88
CA VAL A 154 9.91 2.81 10.03
C VAL A 154 8.82 3.46 10.88
N CYS A 155 8.34 2.78 11.91
CA CYS A 155 7.34 3.35 12.84
C CYS A 155 7.86 4.64 13.50
N SER A 156 9.09 4.63 13.99
CA SER A 156 9.73 5.79 14.61
C SER A 156 9.85 6.96 13.64
N LEU A 157 10.33 6.70 12.42
CA LEU A 157 10.44 7.70 11.35
C LEU A 157 9.09 8.38 11.07
N PHE A 158 8.02 7.61 10.85
CA PHE A 158 6.71 8.18 10.56
C PHE A 158 6.12 8.93 11.75
N HIS A 159 6.33 8.43 12.98
CA HIS A 159 5.89 9.10 14.19
C HIS A 159 6.60 10.45 14.42
N GLU A 160 7.91 10.51 14.21
CA GLU A 160 8.70 11.75 14.34
C GLU A 160 8.27 12.79 13.31
N VAL A 161 8.15 12.39 12.04
CA VAL A 161 7.71 13.28 10.95
C VAL A 161 6.27 13.78 11.20
N GLU A 162 5.38 12.91 11.66
CA GLU A 162 4.00 13.31 12.00
C GLU A 162 3.98 14.30 13.19
N SER A 163 4.90 14.14 14.13
CA SER A 163 5.09 15.07 15.26
C SER A 163 5.75 16.40 14.86
N GLY A 164 6.14 16.58 13.60
CA GLY A 164 6.88 17.75 13.13
C GLY A 164 8.34 17.79 13.58
N ARG A 165 8.88 16.68 14.06
CA ARG A 165 10.31 16.54 14.42
C ARG A 165 11.12 16.15 13.19
N GLU A 166 12.38 16.58 13.16
CA GLU A 166 13.32 16.02 12.18
C GLU A 166 13.60 14.55 12.52
N PRO A 167 13.65 13.65 11.53
CA PRO A 167 13.95 12.25 11.77
C PRO A 167 15.29 12.07 12.47
N SER A 168 15.28 11.41 13.63
CA SER A 168 16.51 11.07 14.35
C SER A 168 17.30 9.98 13.62
N SER A 169 16.59 9.10 12.91
CA SER A 169 17.15 8.23 11.89
C SER A 169 17.45 9.07 10.64
N GLY A 170 18.73 9.40 10.41
CA GLY A 170 19.18 10.19 9.26
C GLY A 170 18.57 9.76 7.91
N GLU A 171 18.54 10.70 6.95
CA GLU A 171 17.75 10.72 5.70
C GLU A 171 17.81 9.51 4.75
N GLU A 172 18.55 8.45 5.08
CA GLU A 172 18.75 7.24 4.27
C GLU A 172 18.46 5.95 5.05
N THR A 173 17.34 5.88 5.78
CA THR A 173 17.00 4.71 6.61
C THR A 173 16.82 3.42 5.77
N PHE A 174 16.37 3.55 4.52
CA PHE A 174 16.21 2.44 3.56
C PHE A 174 15.94 2.98 2.13
N ALA A 175 16.21 2.16 1.11
CA ALA A 175 15.86 2.50 -0.27
C ALA A 175 14.34 2.39 -0.50
N TYR A 176 13.73 3.38 -1.14
CA TYR A 176 12.28 3.45 -1.32
C TYR A 176 11.88 4.09 -2.67
N THR A 177 10.61 3.93 -3.03
CA THR A 177 9.96 4.64 -4.14
C THR A 177 8.82 5.51 -3.63
N THR A 178 8.46 6.56 -4.38
CA THR A 178 7.25 7.36 -4.11
C THR A 178 6.04 6.85 -4.91
N GLY A 179 6.21 5.76 -5.66
CA GLY A 179 5.14 5.15 -6.45
C GLY A 179 4.55 6.14 -7.47
N ARG A 180 3.21 6.17 -7.57
CA ARG A 180 2.49 7.12 -8.43
C ARG A 180 2.16 8.45 -7.76
N TYR A 181 2.50 8.64 -6.48
CA TYR A 181 2.22 9.88 -5.75
C TYR A 181 2.66 11.13 -6.52
N ARG A 182 3.89 11.13 -7.06
CA ARG A 182 4.46 12.26 -7.83
C ARG A 182 4.23 12.19 -9.34
N LYS A 183 3.70 11.09 -9.89
CA LYS A 183 3.52 10.95 -11.34
C LYS A 183 2.20 11.61 -11.78
N SER A 184 2.15 12.93 -11.66
CA SER A 184 1.26 13.74 -12.48
C SER A 184 2.12 14.28 -13.61
N THR A 185 1.85 13.82 -14.82
CA THR A 185 2.35 14.44 -16.05
C THR A 185 1.94 15.91 -16.03
N GLU A 186 2.91 16.80 -16.20
CA GLU A 186 2.66 18.11 -16.82
C GLU A 186 1.97 17.92 -18.19
#